data_AF-A0A523CV62-F1
#
_entry.id   AF-A0A523CV62-F1
#
_cell.length_a   1.000
_cell.length_b   1.000
_cell.length_c   1.000
_cell.angle_alpha   90.00
_cell.angle_beta   90.00
_cell.angle_gamma   90.00
#
_symmetry.space_group_name_H-M   'P 1'
#
loop_
_entity.id
_entity.type
_entity.pdbx_description
1 polymer ?
#
loop_
_entity_poly.entity_id
_entity_poly.type
_entity_poly.pdbx_seq_one_letter_code
_entity_poly.pdbx_strand_id
1 'polypeptide(L)'
;TLEVGKFADLLVIDRDYFTVPVDDILKVHPLMTMVGGKIVVVQESLANEFGMEPIGPVFDFKDEDVEHLGKPIAEIMAMSGR
;
A
#
# COMPACT_ATOMS: atom_id res chain seq x y z
N THR A 1 9.12 7.36 -15.65
CA THR A 1 7.82 7.84 -16.16
C THR A 1 7.24 6.78 -17.05
N LEU A 2 5.91 6.67 -17.10
CA LEU A 2 5.21 5.71 -17.95
C LEU A 2 5.12 6.27 -19.36
N GLU A 3 5.98 5.77 -20.24
CA GLU A 3 6.13 6.23 -21.61
C GLU A 3 6.47 5.04 -22.51
N VAL A 4 6.04 5.12 -23.78
CA VAL A 4 6.34 4.09 -24.78
C VAL A 4 7.85 3.95 -24.95
N GLY A 5 8.34 2.70 -24.96
CA GLY A 5 9.77 2.39 -25.12
C GLY A 5 10.56 2.31 -23.81
N LYS A 6 9.93 2.55 -22.65
CA LYS A 6 10.53 2.32 -21.32
C LYS A 6 10.06 0.99 -20.70
N PHE A 7 10.73 0.57 -19.64
CA PHE A 7 10.24 -0.54 -18.82
C PHE A 7 8.90 -0.20 -18.18
N ALA A 8 8.00 -1.17 -18.15
CA ALA A 8 6.72 -1.08 -17.47
C ALA A 8 6.92 -1.38 -15.98
N ASP A 9 7.48 -0.38 -15.28
CA ASP A 9 7.62 -0.37 -13.83
C ASP A 9 6.52 0.52 -13.25
N LEU A 10 5.56 -0.07 -12.53
CA LEU A 10 4.43 0.68 -11.96
C LEU A 10 3.91 0.07 -10.65
N LEU A 11 3.21 0.92 -9.90
CA LEU A 11 2.53 0.58 -8.67
C LEU A 11 1.05 0.96 -8.80
N VAL A 12 0.16 0.10 -8.32
CA VAL A 12 -1.25 0.40 -8.11
C VAL A 12 -1.51 0.41 -6.61
N ILE A 13 -2.21 1.44 -6.13
CA ILE A 13 -2.53 1.67 -4.73
C ILE A 13 -4.06 1.76 -4.53
N ASP A 14 -4.52 1.50 -3.31
CA ASP A 14 -5.94 1.44 -2.93
C ASP A 14 -6.60 2.81 -2.73
N ARG A 15 -5.81 3.89 -2.61
CA ARG A 15 -6.29 5.24 -2.30
C ARG A 15 -5.63 6.27 -3.22
N ASP A 16 -6.34 7.37 -3.47
CA ASP A 16 -5.77 8.53 -4.15
C ASP A 16 -4.82 9.28 -3.22
N TYR A 17 -3.52 9.09 -3.43
CA TYR A 17 -2.46 9.74 -2.67
C TYR A 17 -2.52 11.27 -2.70
N PHE A 18 -3.08 11.88 -3.76
CA PHE A 18 -3.12 13.33 -3.88
C PHE A 18 -4.24 13.99 -3.07
N THR A 19 -5.24 13.22 -2.67
CA THR A 19 -6.41 13.73 -1.95
C THR A 19 -6.63 13.09 -0.59
N VAL A 20 -5.92 12.00 -0.28
CA VAL A 20 -6.01 11.34 1.02
C VAL A 20 -5.58 12.30 2.15
N PRO A 21 -6.28 12.33 3.30
CA PRO A 21 -5.83 13.10 4.45
C PRO A 21 -4.40 12.73 4.86
N VAL A 22 -3.65 13.69 5.40
CA VAL A 22 -2.24 13.48 5.78
C VAL A 22 -2.09 12.32 6.77
N ASP A 23 -3.01 12.22 7.74
CA ASP A 23 -3.00 11.16 8.77
C ASP A 23 -3.29 9.77 8.20
N ASP A 24 -3.81 9.69 6.97
CA ASP A 24 -4.16 8.46 6.28
C ASP A 24 -3.13 8.08 5.19
N ILE A 25 -2.11 8.91 4.94
CA ILE A 25 -1.06 8.61 3.96
C ILE A 25 -0.35 7.28 4.29
N LEU A 26 -0.14 6.98 5.57
CA LEU A 26 0.52 5.75 6.01
C LEU A 26 -0.36 4.50 5.91
N LYS A 27 -1.65 4.68 5.63
CA LYS A 27 -2.64 3.60 5.46
C LYS A 27 -2.82 3.19 3.99
N VAL A 28 -2.06 3.78 3.07
CA VAL A 28 -2.13 3.45 1.63
C VAL A 28 -1.48 2.08 1.38
N HIS A 29 -2.22 1.17 0.75
CA HIS A 29 -1.77 -0.18 0.44
C HIS A 29 -1.37 -0.33 -1.03
N PRO A 30 -0.20 -0.92 -1.32
CA PRO A 30 0.16 -1.33 -2.68
C PRO A 30 -0.62 -2.59 -3.08
N LEU A 31 -1.60 -2.43 -3.97
CA LEU A 31 -2.41 -3.52 -4.50
C LEU A 31 -1.68 -4.35 -5.56
N MET A 32 -0.84 -3.72 -6.38
CA MET A 32 -0.04 -4.39 -7.39
C MET A 32 1.30 -3.69 -7.60
N THR A 33 2.36 -4.47 -7.75
CA THR A 33 3.68 -4.02 -8.19
C THR A 33 4.07 -4.76 -9.46
N MET A 34 4.40 -4.00 -10.50
CA MET A 34 4.90 -4.52 -11.77
C MET A 34 6.32 -4.02 -12.00
N VAL A 35 7.21 -4.94 -12.39
CA VAL A 35 8.62 -4.65 -12.70
C VAL A 35 8.96 -5.23 -14.07
N GLY A 36 9.41 -4.39 -15.00
CA GLY A 36 9.74 -4.78 -16.36
C GLY A 36 8.58 -5.45 -17.11
N GLY A 37 7.33 -5.08 -16.81
CA GLY A 37 6.14 -5.68 -17.40
C GLY A 37 5.68 -7.00 -16.74
N LYS A 38 6.33 -7.44 -15.65
CA LYS A 38 5.91 -8.62 -14.88
C LYS A 38 5.27 -8.21 -13.58
N ILE A 39 4.07 -8.73 -13.32
CA ILE A 39 3.43 -8.60 -12.00
C ILE A 39 4.23 -9.45 -11.01
N VAL A 40 4.87 -8.79 -10.05
CA VAL A 40 5.68 -9.46 -9.00
C VAL A 40 4.94 -9.50 -7.66
N VAL A 41 3.99 -8.59 -7.45
CA VAL A 41 3.07 -8.58 -6.33
C VAL A 41 1.68 -8.23 -6.83
N VAL A 42 0.66 -8.97 -6.42
CA VAL A 42 -0.75 -8.56 -6.52
C VAL A 42 -1.53 -9.11 -5.34
N GLN A 43 -2.23 -8.24 -4.63
CA GLN A 43 -3.06 -8.60 -3.48
C GLN A 43 -4.38 -9.22 -3.93
N GLU A 44 -4.99 -10.01 -3.05
CA GLU A 44 -6.24 -10.73 -3.31
C GLU A 44 -7.37 -9.83 -3.79
N SER A 45 -7.51 -8.64 -3.21
CA SER A 45 -8.55 -7.67 -3.58
C SER A 45 -8.53 -7.33 -5.07
N LEU A 46 -7.35 -7.09 -5.65
CA LEU A 46 -7.20 -6.77 -7.06
C LEU A 46 -7.06 -8.03 -7.94
N ALA A 47 -6.46 -9.10 -7.42
CA ALA A 47 -6.31 -10.36 -8.15
C ALA A 47 -7.68 -10.95 -8.53
N ASN A 48 -8.65 -10.90 -7.61
CA ASN A 48 -10.02 -11.35 -7.84
C ASN A 48 -10.71 -10.58 -8.97
N GLU A 49 -10.46 -9.27 -9.09
CA GLU A 49 -11.03 -8.44 -10.18
C GLU A 49 -10.50 -8.84 -11.56
N PHE A 50 -9.24 -9.31 -11.63
CA PHE A 50 -8.62 -9.77 -12.87
C PHE A 50 -8.79 -11.28 -13.12
N GLY A 51 -9.47 -12.01 -12.24
CA GLY A 51 -9.62 -13.46 -12.34
C GLY A 51 -8.28 -14.21 -12.25
N MET A 52 -7.35 -13.69 -11.43
CA MET A 52 -6.03 -14.26 -11.22
C MET A 52 -5.82 -14.66 -9.77
N GLU A 53 -4.87 -15.54 -9.53
CA GLU A 53 -4.42 -15.86 -8.17
C GLU A 53 -3.52 -14.72 -7.63
N PRO A 54 -3.53 -14.45 -6.31
CA PRO A 54 -2.60 -13.53 -5.68
C PRO A 54 -1.14 -13.93 -5.92
N ILE A 55 -0.24 -12.95 -6.03
CA ILE A 55 1.19 -13.17 -6.26
C ILE A 55 1.99 -12.39 -5.23
N GLY A 56 3.04 -13.02 -4.69
CA GLY A 56 4.02 -12.35 -3.83
C GLY A 56 3.61 -12.28 -2.36
N PRO A 57 4.24 -11.39 -1.57
CA PRO A 57 3.91 -11.23 -0.16
C PRO A 57 2.50 -10.66 0.00
N VAL A 58 1.75 -11.21 0.94
CA VAL A 58 0.47 -10.65 1.39
C VAL A 58 0.75 -9.53 2.37
N PHE A 59 0.11 -8.38 2.18
CA PHE A 59 0.12 -7.30 3.16
C PHE A 59 -1.12 -7.48 4.05
N ASP A 60 -0.92 -7.71 5.34
CA ASP A 60 -1.97 -8.00 6.32
C ASP A 60 -2.09 -6.94 7.43
N PHE A 61 -1.28 -5.87 7.36
CA PHE A 61 -1.40 -4.77 8.28
C PHE A 61 -2.72 -4.03 8.05
N LYS A 62 -3.29 -3.54 9.14
CA LYS A 62 -4.54 -2.79 9.15
C LYS A 62 -4.27 -1.32 9.41
N ASP A 63 -5.26 -0.50 9.13
CA ASP A 63 -5.20 0.93 9.39
C ASP A 63 -4.91 1.22 10.87
N GLU A 64 -5.41 0.40 11.79
CA GLU A 64 -5.15 0.53 13.23
C GLU A 64 -3.70 0.25 13.61
N ASP A 65 -3.01 -0.61 12.84
CA ASP A 65 -1.60 -0.95 13.09
C ASP A 65 -0.68 0.23 12.79
N VAL A 66 -1.11 1.18 11.96
CA VAL A 66 -0.32 2.36 11.56
C VAL A 66 -0.78 3.66 12.20
N GLU A 67 -1.91 3.68 12.91
CA GLU A 67 -2.47 4.88 13.54
C GLU A 67 -1.54 5.57 14.55
N HIS A 68 -0.64 4.82 15.17
CA HIS A 68 0.33 5.37 16.11
C HIS A 68 1.52 6.05 15.41
N LEU A 69 1.74 5.74 14.12
CA LEU A 69 2.84 6.28 13.34
C LEU A 69 2.54 7.74 12.97
N GLY A 70 3.49 8.63 13.21
CA GLY A 70 3.32 10.07 12.97
C GLY A 70 2.73 10.85 14.15
N LYS A 71 2.22 10.17 15.19
CA LYS A 71 1.81 10.84 16.44
C LYS A 71 3.01 11.32 17.25
N PRO A 72 2.88 12.40 18.04
CA PRO A 72 3.91 12.81 18.99
C PRO A 72 4.29 11.66 19.93
N ILE A 73 5.58 11.55 20.28
CA ILE A 73 6.09 10.52 21.19
C ILE A 73 5.31 10.50 22.53
N ALA A 74 4.91 11.67 23.03
CA ALA A 74 4.11 11.77 24.25
C ALA A 74 2.75 11.07 24.15
N GLU A 75 2.08 11.14 22.99
CA GLU A 75 0.80 10.48 22.75
C GLU A 75 0.98 8.96 22.58
N ILE A 76 2.05 8.55 21.88
CA ILE A 76 2.40 7.12 21.76
C ILE A 76 2.66 6.52 23.14
N MET A 77 3.39 7.23 24.02
CA MET A 77 3.65 6.78 25.40
C MET A 77 2.37 6.68 26.23
N ALA A 78 1.42 7.60 26.05
CA ALA A 78 0.12 7.54 26.73
C ALA A 78 -0.73 6.35 26.24
N MET A 79 -0.66 6.00 24.94
CA MET A 79 -1.32 4.82 24.37
C MET A 79 -0.64 3.50 24.78
N SER A 80 0.67 3.51 24.99
CA SER A 80 1.46 2.30 25.28
C SER A 80 1.41 1.85 26.75
N GLY A 81 0.80 2.63 27.65
CA GLY A 81 0.45 2.29 29.03
C GLY A 81 1.13 1.05 29.63
N ARG A 82 2.46 1.15 29.80
CA ARG A 82 3.30 0.38 30.73
C ARG A 82 4.10 1.37 31.54
#